data_AF-A0A4Y2EXN5-F1
#
_entry.id   AF-A0A4Y2EXN5-F1
#
_cell.length_a   1.000
_cell.length_b   1.000
_cell.length_c   1.000
_cell.angle_alpha   90.00
_cell.angle_beta   90.00
_cell.angle_gamma   90.00
#
_symmetry.space_group_name_H-M   'P 1'
#
loop_
_entity.id
_entity.type
_entity.pdbx_description
1 polymer ?
#
loop_
_entity_poly.entity_id
_entity_poly.type
_entity_poly.pdbx_seq_one_letter_code
_entity_poly.pdbx_strand_id
1 'polypeptide(L)'
;MASLPPTEAAAHQHSRRVYNQIQNWLGNKKRPEDWGWERTISGLQPVKTLKPPAPDSILLKIFCKCTKIQAINSDEDDDDEPIRLDDLVEASLSLHVEEDTDDLPKDIGP
;
A
#
# COMPACT_ATOMS: atom_id res chain seq x y z
N MET A 1 10.04 -4.56 21.55
CA MET A 1 8.62 -4.26 21.29
C MET A 1 7.98 -5.51 20.69
N ALA A 2 6.88 -6.00 21.24
CA ALA A 2 6.17 -7.17 20.70
C ALA A 2 4.99 -6.68 19.84
N SER A 3 4.87 -7.18 18.61
CA SER A 3 3.70 -6.97 17.76
C SER A 3 2.76 -8.17 17.88
N LEU A 4 1.46 -7.91 17.71
CA LEU A 4 0.49 -8.99 17.57
C LEU A 4 0.73 -9.70 16.23
N PRO A 5 0.61 -11.03 16.18
CA PRO A 5 0.64 -11.73 14.90
C PRO A 5 -0.54 -11.28 14.03
N PRO A 6 -0.40 -11.31 12.69
CA PRO A 6 -1.51 -11.05 11.80
C PRO A 6 -2.62 -12.08 12.02
N THR A 7 -3.87 -11.67 11.84
CA THR A 7 -4.99 -12.60 11.88
C THR A 7 -4.91 -13.58 10.71
N GLU A 8 -5.45 -14.78 10.86
CA GLU A 8 -5.50 -15.80 9.80
C GLU A 8 -6.10 -15.24 8.50
N ALA A 9 -7.18 -14.46 8.60
CA ALA A 9 -7.81 -13.83 7.44
C ALA A 9 -6.89 -12.83 6.74
N ALA A 10 -6.14 -12.02 7.49
CA ALA A 10 -5.17 -11.08 6.93
C ALA A 10 -4.01 -11.82 6.26
N ALA A 11 -3.51 -12.89 6.90
CA ALA A 11 -2.46 -13.74 6.33
C ALA A 11 -2.92 -14.39 5.01
N HIS A 12 -4.14 -14.92 4.94
CA HIS A 12 -4.70 -15.48 3.70
C HIS A 12 -4.78 -14.46 2.58
N GLN A 13 -5.24 -13.23 2.85
CA GLN A 13 -5.29 -12.19 1.83
C GLN A 13 -3.89 -11.78 1.36
N HIS A 14 -2.93 -11.70 2.28
CA HIS A 14 -1.54 -11.45 1.93
C HIS A 14 -0.98 -12.55 1.01
N SER A 15 -1.18 -13.83 1.34
CA SER A 15 -0.74 -14.95 0.51
C SER A 15 -1.33 -14.90 -0.90
N ARG A 16 -2.61 -14.52 -1.04
CA ARG A 16 -3.24 -14.35 -2.36
C ARG A 16 -2.56 -13.29 -3.21
N ARG A 17 -2.25 -12.12 -2.62
CA ARG A 17 -1.58 -11.03 -3.34
C ARG A 17 -0.17 -11.40 -3.76
N VAL A 18 0.60 -12.05 -2.87
CA VAL A 18 1.95 -12.55 -3.18
C VAL A 18 1.89 -13.56 -4.32
N TYR A 19 0.95 -14.50 -4.27
CA TYR A 19 0.77 -15.46 -5.37
C TYR A 19 0.43 -14.77 -6.69
N ASN A 20 -0.49 -13.80 -6.68
CA ASN A 20 -0.85 -13.05 -7.88
C ASN A 20 0.34 -12.28 -8.47
N GLN A 21 1.18 -11.68 -7.63
CA GLN A 21 2.40 -11.00 -8.06
C GLN A 21 3.36 -11.96 -8.76
N ILE A 22 3.59 -13.15 -8.16
CA ILE A 22 4.45 -14.19 -8.74
C ILE A 22 3.87 -14.68 -10.07
N GLN A 23 2.56 -14.92 -10.16
CA GLN A 23 1.91 -15.32 -11.42
C GLN A 23 2.08 -14.27 -12.52
N ASN A 24 2.00 -12.99 -12.16
CA ASN A 24 2.21 -11.90 -13.11
C ASN A 24 3.65 -11.87 -13.64
N TRP A 25 4.65 -12.10 -12.78
CA TRP A 25 6.06 -12.24 -13.22
C TRP A 25 6.28 -13.42 -14.17
N LEU A 26 5.50 -14.50 -14.01
CA LEU A 26 5.52 -15.65 -14.90
C LEU A 26 4.70 -15.46 -16.19
N GLY A 27 4.10 -14.29 -16.41
CA GLY A 27 3.24 -14.01 -17.56
C GLY A 27 1.83 -14.62 -17.47
N ASN A 28 1.49 -15.28 -16.35
CA ASN A 28 0.18 -15.88 -16.11
C ASN A 28 -0.78 -14.82 -15.56
N LYS A 29 -1.37 -14.04 -16.46
CA LYS A 29 -2.33 -13.00 -16.07
C LYS A 29 -3.54 -13.63 -15.36
N LYS A 30 -3.75 -13.24 -14.11
CA LYS A 30 -4.93 -13.59 -13.30
C LYS A 30 -5.74 -12.33 -13.02
N ARG A 31 -7.05 -12.47 -12.81
CA ARG A 31 -7.93 -11.36 -12.42
C ARG A 31 -7.61 -10.90 -10.99
N PRO A 32 -7.13 -9.68 -10.76
CA PRO A 32 -6.69 -9.24 -9.43
C PRO A 32 -7.75 -9.39 -8.32
N GLU A 33 -9.03 -9.21 -8.66
CA GLU A 33 -10.16 -9.29 -7.73
C GLU A 33 -10.31 -10.66 -7.07
N ASP A 34 -9.89 -11.72 -7.78
CA ASP A 34 -9.92 -13.09 -7.24
C ASP A 34 -8.75 -13.34 -6.25
N TRP A 35 -7.77 -12.44 -6.22
CA TRP A 35 -6.49 -12.61 -5.52
C TRP A 35 -6.16 -11.51 -4.51
N GLY A 36 -7.17 -11.02 -3.81
CA GLY A 36 -6.98 -10.12 -2.66
C GLY A 36 -6.69 -8.67 -3.04
N TRP A 37 -7.12 -8.28 -4.25
CA TRP A 37 -7.27 -6.90 -4.67
C TRP A 37 -8.75 -6.56 -4.83
N GLU A 38 -9.09 -5.29 -4.69
CA GLU A 38 -10.41 -4.76 -4.98
C GLU A 38 -10.27 -3.60 -5.95
N ARG A 39 -11.29 -3.41 -6.79
CA ARG A 39 -11.35 -2.31 -7.75
C ARG A 39 -12.08 -1.14 -7.12
N THR A 40 -11.38 -0.03 -6.98
CA THR A 40 -11.92 1.23 -6.48
C THR A 40 -11.74 2.32 -7.53
N ILE A 41 -12.31 3.50 -7.27
CA ILE A 41 -12.18 4.66 -8.16
C ILE A 41 -10.72 5.10 -8.38
N SER A 42 -9.84 4.80 -7.42
CA SER A 42 -8.41 5.09 -7.47
C SER A 42 -7.57 3.95 -8.04
N GLY A 43 -8.20 2.88 -8.55
CA GLY A 43 -7.51 1.74 -9.17
C GLY A 43 -7.65 0.46 -8.36
N LEU A 44 -6.57 -0.34 -8.27
CA LEU A 44 -6.56 -1.58 -7.51
C LEU A 44 -6.03 -1.32 -6.11
N GLN A 45 -6.83 -1.61 -5.09
CA GLN A 45 -6.43 -1.52 -3.69
C GLN A 45 -6.32 -2.91 -3.06
N PRO A 46 -5.38 -3.12 -2.12
CA PRO A 46 -5.20 -4.41 -1.50
C PRO A 46 -6.29 -4.67 -0.44
N VAL A 47 -6.99 -5.80 -0.56
CA VAL A 47 -7.95 -6.27 0.45
C VAL A 47 -7.18 -6.75 1.67
N LYS A 48 -7.13 -5.95 2.75
CA LYS A 48 -6.31 -6.29 3.93
C LYS A 48 -6.89 -7.46 4.73
N THR A 49 -8.20 -7.49 4.93
CA THR A 49 -8.92 -8.56 5.64
C THR A 49 -10.39 -8.56 5.21
N LEU A 50 -11.02 -9.73 5.17
CA LEU A 50 -12.47 -9.89 4.96
C LEU A 50 -13.24 -10.12 6.26
N LYS A 51 -12.51 -10.34 7.36
CA LYS A 51 -13.07 -10.56 8.70
C LYS A 51 -12.75 -9.35 9.57
N PRO A 52 -13.55 -9.08 10.62
CA PRO A 52 -13.20 -8.05 11.58
C PRO A 52 -11.81 -8.31 12.18
N PRO A 53 -11.06 -7.26 12.54
CA PRO A 53 -9.69 -7.37 13.03
C PRO A 53 -9.59 -8.12 14.37
N ALA A 54 -10.69 -8.18 15.13
CA ALA A 54 -10.81 -8.96 16.35
C ALA A 54 -12.26 -9.45 16.52
N PRO A 55 -12.50 -10.52 17.30
CA PRO A 55 -13.84 -10.94 17.69
C PRO A 55 -14.61 -9.86 18.47
N ASP A 56 -15.93 -9.81 18.29
CA ASP A 56 -16.81 -8.82 18.92
C ASP A 56 -16.72 -8.83 20.46
N SER A 57 -16.56 -10.01 21.07
CA SER A 57 -16.38 -10.14 22.52
C SER A 57 -15.15 -9.40 23.07
N ILE A 58 -14.13 -9.22 22.22
CA ILE A 58 -12.93 -8.45 22.54
C ILE A 58 -13.20 -6.97 22.27
N LEU A 59 -13.81 -6.63 21.14
CA LEU A 59 -14.15 -5.24 20.79
C LEU A 59 -15.07 -4.59 21.83
N LEU A 60 -16.02 -5.33 22.39
CA LEU A 60 -16.91 -4.86 23.46
C LEU A 60 -16.18 -4.53 24.77
N LYS A 61 -14.99 -5.09 24.99
CA LYS A 61 -14.19 -4.85 26.20
C LYS A 61 -13.15 -3.74 26.02
N ILE A 62 -12.80 -3.42 24.77
CA ILE A 62 -11.76 -2.45 24.44
C ILE A 62 -12.45 -1.16 23.96
N PHE A 63 -12.43 -0.13 24.80
CA PHE A 63 -12.87 1.22 24.41
C PHE A 63 -11.77 2.22 24.72
N CYS A 64 -11.49 3.15 23.80
CA CYS A 64 -10.67 4.31 24.12
C CYS A 64 -11.57 5.44 24.65
N LYS A 65 -11.10 6.18 25.66
CA LYS A 65 -11.67 7.49 26.04
C LYS A 65 -11.19 8.63 25.13
N CYS A 66 -10.58 8.30 24.00
CA CYS A 66 -10.06 9.26 23.03
C CYS A 66 -11.19 10.12 22.48
N THR A 67 -11.02 11.44 22.49
CA THR A 67 -11.90 12.35 21.76
C THR A 67 -11.72 12.09 20.26
N LYS A 68 -12.82 11.92 19.51
CA LYS A 68 -12.74 11.81 18.05
C LYS A 68 -12.08 13.07 17.49
N ILE A 69 -10.96 12.90 16.78
CA ILE A 69 -10.42 13.95 15.93
C ILE A 69 -11.41 14.08 14.78
N GLN A 70 -12.16 15.18 14.76
CA GLN A 70 -12.98 15.51 13.61
C GLN A 70 -12.01 15.81 12.48
N ALA A 71 -12.18 15.14 11.33
CA ALA A 71 -11.46 15.53 10.13
C ALA A 71 -11.82 16.98 9.87
N ILE A 72 -10.82 17.86 9.94
CA ILE A 72 -10.91 19.23 9.48
C ILE A 72 -11.18 19.16 7.98
N ASN A 73 -12.46 19.13 7.60
CA ASN A 73 -12.84 19.82 6.40
C ASN A 73 -12.70 21.29 6.78
N SER A 74 -11.59 21.89 6.37
CA SER A 74 -11.37 23.33 6.45
C SER A 74 -12.33 23.96 5.46
N ASP A 75 -13.58 24.10 5.86
CA ASP A 75 -14.42 25.17 5.34
C ASP A 75 -13.85 26.46 5.92
N GLU A 76 -13.38 27.33 5.01
CA GLU A 76 -13.04 28.76 5.13
C GLU A 76 -11.66 29.11 4.54
N ASP A 77 -11.75 30.00 3.57
CA ASP A 77 -10.82 30.48 2.57
C ASP A 77 -9.64 31.29 3.15
N ASP A 78 -8.43 31.11 2.59
CA ASP A 78 -7.50 32.18 2.16
C ASP A 78 -6.13 31.55 1.74
N ASP A 79 -5.90 31.49 0.42
CA ASP A 79 -4.63 31.58 -0.34
C ASP A 79 -3.35 30.78 0.02
N ASP A 80 -3.38 29.72 0.82
CA ASP A 80 -2.29 28.71 0.80
C ASP A 80 -2.72 27.48 -0.01
N GLU A 81 -2.13 27.34 -1.20
CA GLU A 81 -2.41 26.25 -2.14
C GLU A 81 -2.24 24.89 -1.42
N PRO A 82 -3.32 24.09 -1.29
CA PRO A 82 -3.26 22.84 -0.57
C PRO A 82 -2.30 21.91 -1.31
N ILE A 83 -1.19 21.53 -0.66
CA ILE A 83 -0.21 20.55 -1.19
C ILE A 83 -1.00 19.35 -1.69
N ARG A 84 -1.01 19.16 -3.02
CA ARG A 84 -1.92 18.20 -3.61
C ARG A 84 -1.34 16.81 -3.39
N LEU A 85 -2.24 15.85 -3.19
CA LEU A 85 -1.86 14.45 -2.96
C LEU A 85 -1.02 13.88 -4.13
N ASP A 86 -1.12 14.47 -5.33
CA ASP A 86 -0.28 14.18 -6.49
C ASP A 86 1.19 14.56 -6.33
N ASP A 87 1.52 15.63 -5.60
CA ASP A 87 2.92 16.05 -5.34
C ASP A 87 3.68 15.02 -4.50
N LEU A 88 2.97 14.35 -3.58
CA LEU A 88 3.52 13.27 -2.75
C LEU A 88 3.74 11.96 -3.53
N VAL A 89 2.96 11.73 -4.60
CA VAL A 89 3.12 10.56 -5.47
C VAL A 89 4.33 10.73 -6.37
N GLU A 90 4.59 11.92 -6.88
CA GLU A 90 5.80 12.25 -7.66
C GLU A 90 7.08 12.07 -6.81
N ALA A 91 7.07 12.56 -5.57
CA ALA A 91 8.17 12.33 -4.63
C ALA A 91 8.44 10.84 -4.37
N SER A 92 7.43 9.98 -4.51
CA SER A 92 7.56 8.53 -4.36
C SER A 92 8.07 7.84 -5.63
N LEU A 93 7.78 8.39 -6.81
CA LEU A 93 8.29 7.88 -8.10
C LEU A 93 9.78 8.20 -8.32
N SER A 94 10.26 9.32 -7.77
CA SER A 94 11.67 9.75 -7.93
C SER A 94 12.70 8.93 -7.13
N LEU A 95 12.31 7.95 -6.31
CA LEU A 95 13.24 7.23 -5.42
C LEU A 95 13.86 5.94 -5.97
N HIS A 96 13.69 5.56 -7.24
CA HIS A 96 14.37 4.35 -7.78
C HIS A 96 14.76 4.48 -9.25
N VAL A 97 16.03 4.84 -9.50
CA VAL A 97 17.02 4.12 -10.33
C VAL A 97 18.25 5.02 -10.42
N GLU A 98 19.24 4.78 -9.56
CA GLU A 98 20.63 5.01 -9.98
C GLU A 98 21.06 3.71 -10.65
N GLU A 99 21.01 3.70 -11.98
CA GLU A 99 21.58 2.63 -12.79
C GLU A 99 23.10 2.83 -12.78
N ASP A 100 23.77 2.19 -11.82
CA ASP A 100 25.21 1.97 -11.84
C ASP A 100 25.59 1.27 -13.16
N THR A 101 26.13 2.04 -14.09
CA THR A 101 26.78 1.49 -15.28
C THR A 101 28.26 1.37 -15.00
N ASP A 102 28.61 0.21 -14.45
CA ASP A 102 29.97 -0.30 -14.27
C ASP A 102 30.78 -0.28 -15.58
N ASP A 103 32.06 0.03 -15.43
CA ASP A 103 33.11 0.26 -16.42
C ASP A 103 33.28 -0.79 -17.54
N LEU A 104 33.58 -0.30 -18.75
CA LEU A 104 34.42 -1.01 -19.72
C LEU A 104 35.44 -0.03 -20.35
N PRO A 105 36.76 -0.20 -20.16
CA PRO A 105 37.76 0.67 -20.76
C PRO A 105 37.88 0.38 -22.26
N LYS A 106 37.88 1.44 -23.07
CA LYS A 106 38.12 1.37 -24.51
C LYS A 106 39.61 1.27 -24.76
N ASP A 107 40.00 0.14 -25.33
CA ASP A 107 41.36 -0.19 -25.76
C ASP A 107 41.91 0.81 -26.78
N ILE A 108 43.21 1.08 -26.68
CA ILE A 108 43.96 2.07 -27.45
C ILE A 108 44.79 1.37 -28.54
N GLY A 109 44.65 1.83 -29.79
CA GLY A 109 45.69 1.75 -30.85
C GLY A 109 45.63 0.54 -31.81
N PRO A 110 46.32 0.59 -32.97
CA PRO A 110 47.44 1.48 -33.32
C PRO A 110 47.10 2.69 -34.21
#